data_AF-A0A6J1T3N8-F1
#
_entry.id   AF-A0A6J1T3N8-F1
#
_cell.length_a   1.000
_cell.length_b   1.000
_cell.length_c   1.000
_cell.angle_alpha   90.00
_cell.angle_beta   90.00
_cell.angle_gamma   90.00
#
_symmetry.space_group_name_H-M   'P 1'
#
loop_
_entity.id
_entity.type
_entity.pdbx_description
1 polymer ?
#
loop_
_entity_poly.entity_id
_entity_poly.type
_entity_poly.pdbx_seq_one_letter_code
_entity_poly.pdbx_strand_id
1 'polypeptide(L)'
;MTAAGPLTVMPEKFFTYGEGKNYDCLPEKRKAVTETIRSNIAELYTGPQGSDMIVHEVPREDIVDENPEAPTVAATVADIGALQTVYDEIFPGASLHNYDYDHKHFEASTYQPKVENVEILINRNNVNIPSFDKMSPLLRTAVPKIRDKTRLELLYAVAHGNCSVAKLRALSDEGWVSGHMVDVFVDTYVAPEYSDMFAEFANEPIQIDEEAFNDWVKTKEDFKLGLMTDDAPFTYEEFKKYDLSIKTTCKPTLTQACITTYSAPQVIAAQNQRCNALFGPYVRKAMNRLMHVLDPTFSIYTDCSPEEYANILSQSFPPDLLDHSCKTELDISEYDKSQGLLAINIIVGIFRRLGVPENVCRGMYESHRNTVLVCREFGVKLFVDLQMKSGISWTLAGNTFVNMTAAACTFDLKKLPLYRQYRIQYNYLAHAGFVGDDSFILSPETFERSLAASYGSLFNLEVKVLTYETLSFCSKFVVRDGEKIAFVPDVVKVLSKLGRNDLTNPQHVEEYRISLADNLKCLSNARLIPEISRIVQERYGSGINTNTLCTELYNLSQDKESFQRLFEIPKEGRICYDPSLRKISIM
;
A
#
# COMPACT_ATOMS: atom_id res chain seq x y z
N MET A 1 10.93 -20.02 -74.33
CA MET A 1 12.33 -20.26 -73.90
C MET A 1 12.33 -20.18 -72.38
N THR A 2 12.08 -21.30 -71.69
CA THR A 2 13.10 -22.23 -71.12
C THR A 2 13.88 -21.55 -69.98
N ALA A 3 13.97 -22.03 -68.74
CA ALA A 3 13.76 -23.36 -68.13
C ALA A 3 13.56 -23.17 -66.59
N ALA A 4 12.66 -23.91 -65.92
CA ALA A 4 12.90 -25.10 -65.08
C ALA A 4 13.43 -24.84 -63.64
N GLY A 5 12.70 -25.34 -62.63
CA GLY A 5 12.98 -25.28 -61.16
C GLY A 5 14.05 -26.28 -60.66
N PRO A 6 14.08 -26.78 -59.39
CA PRO A 6 12.98 -26.88 -58.38
C PRO A 6 13.33 -26.62 -56.87
N LEU A 7 12.30 -26.68 -55.98
CA LEU A 7 12.19 -27.25 -54.60
C LEU A 7 13.38 -27.09 -53.60
N THR A 8 13.33 -26.76 -52.30
CA THR A 8 12.37 -26.79 -51.15
C THR A 8 13.10 -26.04 -49.99
N VAL A 9 12.53 -25.25 -49.07
CA VAL A 9 11.91 -25.61 -47.76
C VAL A 9 11.50 -24.28 -47.08
N MET A 10 10.29 -24.20 -46.50
CA MET A 10 9.81 -23.16 -45.56
C MET A 10 9.96 -23.64 -44.10
N PRO A 11 9.68 -22.84 -43.05
CA PRO A 11 9.65 -21.38 -42.89
C PRO A 11 10.34 -20.90 -41.59
N GLU A 12 10.63 -19.60 -41.44
CA GLU A 12 10.45 -18.95 -40.13
C GLU A 12 10.11 -17.47 -40.27
N LYS A 13 9.10 -17.08 -39.49
CA LYS A 13 8.45 -15.77 -39.46
C LYS A 13 9.34 -14.77 -38.74
N PHE A 14 9.53 -13.58 -39.32
CA PHE A 14 9.68 -12.36 -38.54
C PHE A 14 8.65 -11.35 -39.06
N PHE A 15 7.57 -11.17 -38.31
CA PHE A 15 6.65 -10.05 -38.49
C PHE A 15 7.36 -8.78 -38.04
N THR A 16 7.64 -7.89 -38.99
CA THR A 16 7.90 -6.49 -38.74
C THR A 16 6.61 -5.80 -38.29
N TYR A 17 6.56 -5.36 -37.03
CA TYR A 17 5.61 -4.33 -36.58
C TYR A 17 6.37 -3.03 -36.38
N GLY A 18 5.78 -1.95 -36.91
CA GLY A 18 6.41 -0.65 -37.11
C GLY A 18 6.80 0.10 -35.84
N GLU A 19 7.85 0.89 -36.00
CA GLU A 19 8.20 2.11 -35.27
C GLU A 19 7.99 2.07 -33.75
N GLY A 20 8.86 1.30 -33.11
CA GLY A 20 9.17 1.47 -31.69
C GLY A 20 9.72 2.87 -31.42
N LYS A 21 9.05 3.62 -30.54
CA LYS A 21 9.72 4.61 -29.72
C LYS A 21 10.55 3.84 -28.68
N ASN A 22 11.81 3.58 -29.01
CA ASN A 22 12.84 3.29 -28.01
C ASN A 22 12.88 4.50 -27.06
N TYR A 23 12.40 4.32 -25.83
CA TYR A 23 12.72 5.22 -24.72
C TYR A 23 14.08 4.84 -24.12
N ASP A 24 15.11 4.78 -24.97
CA ASP A 24 16.47 5.06 -24.51
C ASP A 24 16.51 6.55 -24.21
N CYS A 25 16.25 6.90 -22.96
CA CYS A 25 16.40 8.27 -22.52
C CYS A 25 17.90 8.60 -22.61
N LEU A 26 18.27 9.39 -23.63
CA LEU A 26 19.60 9.94 -23.83
C LEU A 26 20.20 10.38 -22.48
N PRO A 27 21.43 9.96 -22.13
CA PRO A 27 22.12 10.37 -20.90
C PRO A 27 22.09 11.89 -20.65
N GLU A 28 22.10 12.68 -21.71
CA GLU A 28 22.04 14.16 -21.65
C GLU A 28 20.73 14.71 -21.08
N LYS A 29 19.58 14.11 -21.41
CA LYS A 29 18.29 14.53 -20.85
C LYS A 29 18.15 14.14 -19.38
N ARG A 30 18.77 13.03 -18.98
CA ARG A 30 18.81 12.59 -17.57
C ARG A 30 19.69 13.53 -16.75
N LYS A 31 20.90 13.81 -17.25
CA LYS A 31 21.83 14.78 -16.66
C LYS A 31 21.19 16.15 -16.50
N ALA A 32 20.48 16.65 -17.52
CA ALA A 32 19.76 17.92 -17.45
C ALA A 32 18.71 17.94 -16.32
N VAL A 33 17.88 16.90 -16.22
CA VAL A 33 16.87 16.81 -15.15
C VAL A 33 17.51 16.73 -13.75
N THR A 34 18.58 15.95 -13.61
CA THR A 34 19.33 15.87 -12.36
C THR A 34 19.99 17.22 -12.02
N GLU A 35 20.53 17.94 -13.00
CA GLU A 35 21.09 19.28 -12.82
C GLU A 35 20.01 20.30 -12.44
N THR A 36 18.83 20.25 -13.06
CA THR A 36 17.69 21.11 -12.71
C THR A 36 17.20 20.81 -11.29
N ILE A 37 17.10 19.55 -10.88
CA ILE A 37 16.75 19.19 -9.49
C ILE A 37 17.84 19.66 -8.53
N ARG A 38 19.13 19.46 -8.85
CA ARG A 38 20.25 19.97 -8.03
C ARG A 38 20.24 21.50 -7.92
N SER A 39 19.98 22.22 -9.00
CA SER A 39 19.89 23.69 -9.03
C SER A 39 18.72 24.19 -8.18
N ASN A 40 17.56 23.55 -8.32
CA ASN A 40 16.38 23.83 -7.52
C ASN A 40 16.57 23.51 -6.03
N ILE A 41 17.30 22.44 -5.72
CA ILE A 41 17.73 22.13 -4.36
C ILE A 41 18.70 23.20 -3.84
N ALA A 42 19.65 23.65 -4.67
CA ALA A 42 20.62 24.69 -4.31
C ALA A 42 19.97 26.05 -4.03
N GLU A 43 18.92 26.45 -4.74
CA GLU A 43 18.15 27.66 -4.42
C GLU A 43 17.40 27.56 -3.08
N LEU A 44 17.06 26.35 -2.67
CA LEU A 44 16.45 26.08 -1.36
C LEU A 44 17.51 25.88 -0.25
N TYR A 45 18.81 25.85 -0.55
CA TYR A 45 19.86 25.46 0.40
C TYR A 45 20.96 26.53 0.52
N THR A 46 21.19 27.06 1.72
CA THR A 46 22.42 27.78 2.06
C THR A 46 23.08 27.07 3.23
N GLY A 47 23.99 26.14 2.93
CA GLY A 47 24.70 25.35 3.94
C GLY A 47 25.91 24.61 3.35
N PRO A 48 26.96 24.36 4.16
CA PRO A 48 28.25 23.86 3.67
C PRO A 48 28.20 22.37 3.29
N GLN A 49 28.97 22.04 2.25
CA GLN A 49 29.10 20.69 1.70
C GLN A 49 29.91 19.79 2.65
N GLY A 50 29.29 18.68 3.10
CA GLY A 50 29.95 17.61 3.86
C GLY A 50 30.47 16.51 2.94
N SER A 51 31.54 15.84 3.36
CA SER A 51 32.25 14.78 2.65
C SER A 51 31.52 13.43 2.70
N ASP A 52 31.56 12.69 1.59
CA ASP A 52 30.94 11.37 1.42
C ASP A 52 31.56 10.30 2.36
N MET A 53 30.71 9.61 3.12
CA MET A 53 31.07 8.35 3.78
C MET A 53 30.78 7.15 2.87
N ILE A 54 31.79 6.29 2.72
CA ILE A 54 31.71 5.03 1.98
C ILE A 54 31.00 3.99 2.84
N VAL A 55 29.86 3.50 2.38
CA VAL A 55 29.11 2.40 3.00
C VAL A 55 29.79 1.09 2.64
N HIS A 56 30.26 0.36 3.65
CA HIS A 56 30.74 -1.02 3.48
C HIS A 56 29.54 -1.96 3.44
N GLU A 57 29.31 -2.62 2.30
CA GLU A 57 28.36 -3.73 2.17
C GLU A 57 28.85 -4.93 3.01
N VAL A 58 28.01 -5.39 3.93
CA VAL A 58 28.23 -6.63 4.67
C VAL A 58 27.76 -7.80 3.79
N PRO A 59 28.57 -8.85 3.59
CA PRO A 59 28.17 -9.99 2.76
C PRO A 59 26.94 -10.69 3.35
N ARG A 60 25.92 -10.92 2.52
CA ARG A 60 24.80 -11.81 2.85
C ARG A 60 25.21 -13.23 2.54
N GLU A 61 25.25 -14.09 3.56
CA GLU A 61 25.42 -15.53 3.37
C GLU A 61 24.07 -16.13 2.92
N ASP A 62 24.07 -16.80 1.77
CA ASP A 62 22.92 -17.52 1.25
C ASP A 62 22.64 -18.75 2.14
N ILE A 63 21.50 -18.75 2.83
CA ILE A 63 21.04 -19.90 3.61
C ILE A 63 20.44 -20.92 2.63
N VAL A 64 21.07 -22.10 2.56
CA VAL A 64 20.57 -23.26 1.82
C VAL A 64 19.31 -23.79 2.51
N ASP A 65 18.23 -23.94 1.75
CA ASP A 65 16.93 -24.41 2.24
C ASP A 65 16.97 -25.93 2.49
N GLU A 66 17.22 -26.35 3.74
CA GLU A 66 17.28 -27.76 4.14
C GLU A 66 15.93 -28.33 4.63
N ASN A 67 14.80 -27.70 4.29
CA ASN A 67 13.49 -28.24 4.68
C ASN A 67 13.09 -29.38 3.73
N PRO A 68 12.71 -30.58 4.21
CA PRO A 68 12.24 -31.67 3.34
C PRO A 68 11.06 -31.20 2.49
N GLU A 69 11.14 -31.44 1.17
CA GLU A 69 10.14 -31.05 0.17
C GLU A 69 8.73 -31.36 0.68
N ALA A 70 7.95 -30.31 0.93
CA ALA A 70 6.57 -30.46 1.35
C ALA A 70 5.78 -31.14 0.23
N PRO A 71 4.82 -32.04 0.55
CA PRO A 71 4.00 -32.67 -0.47
C PRO A 71 3.22 -31.61 -1.26
N THR A 72 3.51 -31.53 -2.55
CA THR A 72 2.85 -30.60 -3.48
C THR A 72 1.50 -31.15 -3.91
N VAL A 73 0.46 -30.32 -3.85
CA VAL A 73 -0.85 -30.65 -4.43
C VAL A 73 -0.75 -30.59 -5.96
N ALA A 74 -1.12 -31.68 -6.65
CA ALA A 74 -1.17 -31.69 -8.12
C ALA A 74 -2.36 -30.84 -8.61
N ALA A 75 -2.09 -29.87 -9.49
CA ALA A 75 -3.13 -28.99 -10.03
C ALA A 75 -4.11 -29.74 -10.95
N THR A 76 -5.41 -29.53 -10.76
CA THR A 76 -6.49 -30.04 -11.62
C THR A 76 -7.34 -28.88 -12.18
N VAL A 77 -8.33 -29.18 -13.02
CA VAL A 77 -9.32 -28.19 -13.46
C VAL A 77 -10.15 -27.75 -12.26
N ALA A 78 -10.34 -26.44 -12.09
CA ALA A 78 -11.07 -25.87 -10.96
C ALA A 78 -12.59 -25.95 -11.13
N ASP A 79 -13.31 -26.22 -10.04
CA ASP A 79 -14.77 -26.16 -9.95
C ASP A 79 -15.24 -24.79 -9.45
N ILE A 80 -15.66 -23.93 -10.38
CA ILE A 80 -16.20 -22.60 -10.08
C ILE A 80 -17.50 -22.70 -9.26
N GLY A 81 -18.31 -23.75 -9.46
CA GLY A 81 -19.54 -23.97 -8.72
C GLY A 81 -19.27 -24.28 -7.23
N ALA A 82 -18.20 -25.02 -6.96
CA ALA A 82 -17.73 -25.25 -5.60
C ALA A 82 -17.29 -23.94 -4.91
N LEU A 83 -16.54 -23.08 -5.62
CA LEU A 83 -16.17 -21.75 -5.11
C LEU A 83 -17.39 -20.86 -4.84
N GLN A 84 -18.41 -20.89 -5.71
CA GLN A 84 -19.66 -20.16 -5.47
C GLN A 84 -20.40 -20.68 -4.24
N THR A 85 -20.45 -22.00 -4.05
CA THR A 85 -21.10 -22.63 -2.89
C THR A 85 -20.42 -22.19 -1.60
N VAL A 86 -19.08 -22.23 -1.55
CA VAL A 86 -18.32 -21.74 -0.38
C VAL A 86 -18.55 -20.25 -0.16
N TYR A 87 -18.60 -19.42 -1.20
CA TYR A 87 -18.91 -18.00 -1.06
C TYR A 87 -20.27 -17.76 -0.41
N ASP A 88 -21.29 -18.50 -0.86
CA ASP A 88 -22.67 -18.39 -0.38
C ASP A 88 -22.85 -18.92 1.05
N GLU A 89 -22.00 -19.87 1.47
CA GLU A 89 -21.91 -20.31 2.87
C GLU A 89 -21.35 -19.21 3.79
N ILE A 90 -20.31 -18.50 3.33
CA ILE A 90 -19.65 -17.43 4.10
C ILE A 90 -20.50 -16.16 4.15
N PHE A 91 -21.11 -15.78 3.02
CA PHE A 91 -21.91 -14.56 2.89
C PHE A 91 -23.32 -14.85 2.34
N PRO A 92 -24.21 -15.47 3.14
CA PRO A 92 -25.53 -15.87 2.68
C PRO A 92 -26.33 -14.71 2.06
N GLY A 93 -26.81 -14.92 0.84
CA GLY A 93 -27.64 -13.96 0.10
C GLY A 93 -26.89 -12.77 -0.52
N ALA A 94 -25.60 -12.58 -0.22
CA ALA A 94 -24.83 -11.46 -0.77
C ALA A 94 -24.62 -11.61 -2.28
N SER A 95 -24.44 -12.83 -2.78
CA SER A 95 -24.33 -13.15 -4.22
C SER A 95 -25.63 -12.98 -5.00
N LEU A 96 -26.77 -12.86 -4.32
CA LEU A 96 -28.10 -12.72 -4.93
C LEU A 96 -28.51 -11.24 -5.09
N HIS A 97 -27.80 -10.32 -4.44
CA HIS A 97 -28.08 -8.90 -4.56
C HIS A 97 -27.60 -8.37 -5.92
N ASN A 98 -28.46 -7.60 -6.60
CA ASN A 98 -28.12 -7.00 -7.88
C ASN A 98 -27.53 -5.60 -7.69
N TYR A 99 -26.20 -5.52 -7.73
CA TYR A 99 -25.44 -4.28 -7.60
C TYR A 99 -25.37 -3.43 -8.89
N ASP A 100 -25.90 -3.89 -10.04
CA ASP A 100 -25.73 -3.23 -11.35
C ASP A 100 -26.33 -1.83 -11.42
N TYR A 101 -27.35 -1.57 -10.60
CA TYR A 101 -28.08 -0.30 -10.63
C TYR A 101 -27.78 0.60 -9.43
N ASP A 102 -26.94 0.18 -8.48
CA ASP A 102 -26.66 0.94 -7.26
C ASP A 102 -26.19 2.37 -7.56
N HIS A 103 -25.21 2.49 -8.46
CA HIS A 103 -24.68 3.80 -8.85
C HIS A 103 -25.75 4.68 -9.49
N LYS A 104 -26.58 4.12 -10.39
CA LYS A 104 -27.66 4.87 -11.05
C LYS A 104 -28.73 5.33 -10.05
N HIS A 105 -29.07 4.49 -9.08
CA HIS A 105 -29.98 4.86 -8.01
C HIS A 105 -29.39 5.96 -7.12
N PHE A 106 -28.09 5.89 -6.83
CA PHE A 106 -27.39 6.92 -6.06
C PHE A 106 -27.35 8.27 -6.81
N GLU A 107 -27.02 8.28 -8.10
CA GLU A 107 -27.04 9.47 -8.95
C GLU A 107 -28.44 10.09 -9.09
N ALA A 108 -29.48 9.27 -9.14
CA ALA A 108 -30.87 9.72 -9.20
C ALA A 108 -31.45 10.09 -7.83
N SER A 109 -30.71 9.85 -6.75
CA SER A 109 -31.20 10.08 -5.39
C SER A 109 -31.24 11.57 -5.05
N THR A 110 -31.97 11.91 -3.99
CA THR A 110 -31.97 13.26 -3.40
C THR A 110 -30.85 13.46 -2.40
N TYR A 111 -29.85 12.56 -2.37
CA TYR A 111 -28.75 12.64 -1.43
C TYR A 111 -27.93 13.92 -1.63
N GLN A 112 -27.65 14.61 -0.53
CA GLN A 112 -26.83 15.82 -0.53
C GLN A 112 -25.58 15.56 0.31
N PRO A 113 -24.40 15.40 -0.31
CA PRO A 113 -23.15 15.22 0.41
C PRO A 113 -22.88 16.41 1.33
N LYS A 114 -22.59 16.12 2.60
CA LYS A 114 -22.18 17.13 3.58
C LYS A 114 -20.69 17.43 3.36
N VAL A 115 -20.41 18.51 2.62
CA VAL A 115 -19.06 18.96 2.32
C VAL A 115 -18.83 20.36 2.88
N GLU A 116 -17.61 20.62 3.33
CA GLU A 116 -17.16 21.91 3.85
C GLU A 116 -15.91 22.37 3.11
N ASN A 117 -15.70 23.69 3.02
CA ASN A 117 -14.53 24.28 2.34
C ASN A 117 -14.37 23.79 0.89
N VAL A 118 -15.47 23.83 0.13
CA VAL A 118 -15.50 23.45 -1.29
C VAL A 118 -15.94 24.62 -2.15
N GLU A 119 -15.22 24.85 -3.26
CA GLU A 119 -15.67 25.67 -4.38
C GLU A 119 -16.14 24.76 -5.52
N ILE A 120 -17.31 25.06 -6.09
CA ILE A 120 -17.87 24.32 -7.23
C ILE A 120 -18.12 25.29 -8.39
N LEU A 121 -17.49 25.03 -9.52
CA LEU A 121 -17.81 25.66 -10.79
C LEU A 121 -18.99 24.92 -11.43
N ILE A 122 -20.18 25.51 -11.31
CA ILE A 122 -21.44 24.87 -11.75
C ILE A 122 -21.43 24.52 -13.24
N ASN A 123 -20.73 25.31 -14.06
CA ASN A 123 -20.64 25.13 -15.51
C ASN A 123 -19.65 24.05 -15.96
N ARG A 124 -18.95 23.37 -15.03
CA ARG A 124 -18.06 22.25 -15.34
C ARG A 124 -18.59 20.97 -14.71
N ASN A 125 -18.99 20.04 -15.54
CA ASN A 125 -19.42 18.70 -15.13
C ASN A 125 -19.19 17.72 -16.27
N ASN A 126 -17.92 17.54 -16.65
CA ASN A 126 -17.56 16.69 -17.76
C ASN A 126 -17.63 15.23 -17.31
N VAL A 127 -18.78 14.59 -17.45
CA VAL A 127 -18.90 13.16 -17.20
C VAL A 127 -18.32 12.41 -18.40
N ASN A 128 -17.19 11.73 -18.19
CA ASN A 128 -16.61 10.88 -19.22
C ASN A 128 -17.40 9.57 -19.31
N ILE A 129 -18.08 9.36 -20.44
CA ILE A 129 -18.74 8.10 -20.74
C ILE A 129 -17.66 7.12 -21.22
N PRO A 130 -17.45 5.97 -20.55
CA PRO A 130 -16.48 4.98 -20.98
C PRO A 130 -16.74 4.56 -22.43
N SER A 131 -15.70 4.59 -23.27
CA SER A 131 -15.80 4.19 -24.68
C SER A 131 -15.80 2.67 -24.88
N PHE A 132 -15.40 1.94 -23.84
CA PHE A 132 -15.25 0.49 -23.84
C PHE A 132 -15.85 -0.12 -22.58
N ASP A 133 -16.45 -1.29 -22.75
CA ASP A 133 -17.00 -2.11 -21.69
C ASP A 133 -15.90 -2.90 -20.97
N LYS A 134 -16.24 -3.35 -19.76
CA LYS A 134 -15.41 -4.23 -18.94
C LYS A 134 -15.92 -5.67 -19.04
N MET A 135 -15.09 -6.61 -18.64
CA MET A 135 -15.45 -8.02 -18.57
C MET A 135 -16.27 -8.31 -17.30
N SER A 136 -17.21 -9.24 -17.41
CA SER A 136 -18.11 -9.62 -16.33
C SER A 136 -17.63 -10.93 -15.66
N PRO A 137 -17.54 -10.99 -14.32
CA PRO A 137 -17.20 -12.22 -13.63
C PRO A 137 -18.38 -13.20 -13.63
N LEU A 138 -18.08 -14.49 -13.74
CA LEU A 138 -19.06 -15.58 -13.58
C LEU A 138 -19.35 -15.82 -12.08
N LEU A 139 -18.35 -15.67 -11.22
CA LEU A 139 -18.51 -15.77 -9.77
C LEU A 139 -19.24 -14.54 -9.24
N ARG A 140 -20.37 -14.76 -8.58
CA ARG A 140 -21.19 -13.72 -7.97
C ARG A 140 -20.72 -13.46 -6.55
N THR A 141 -20.21 -12.25 -6.33
CA THR A 141 -19.75 -11.79 -5.01
C THR A 141 -20.29 -10.40 -4.72
N ALA A 142 -20.18 -9.97 -3.47
CA ALA A 142 -20.56 -8.64 -3.00
C ALA A 142 -19.55 -7.53 -3.38
N VAL A 143 -18.67 -7.76 -4.36
CA VAL A 143 -17.79 -6.71 -4.87
C VAL A 143 -18.65 -5.64 -5.54
N PRO A 144 -18.60 -4.37 -5.08
CA PRO A 144 -19.35 -3.30 -5.70
C PRO A 144 -19.00 -3.15 -7.19
N LYS A 145 -19.99 -2.72 -7.98
CA LYS A 145 -19.76 -2.34 -9.37
C LYS A 145 -18.85 -1.11 -9.43
N ILE A 146 -18.02 -1.02 -10.47
CA ILE A 146 -17.24 0.18 -10.75
C ILE A 146 -18.17 1.39 -10.75
N ARG A 147 -17.74 2.45 -10.07
CA ARG A 147 -18.43 3.75 -10.05
C ARG A 147 -18.01 4.58 -11.26
N ASP A 148 -18.97 5.23 -11.90
CA ASP A 148 -18.64 6.28 -12.85
C ASP A 148 -18.09 7.48 -12.09
N LYS A 149 -17.10 8.16 -12.69
CA LYS A 149 -16.59 9.40 -12.11
C LYS A 149 -17.62 10.49 -12.37
N THR A 150 -18.38 10.84 -11.34
CA THR A 150 -19.33 11.97 -11.37
C THR A 150 -18.96 12.97 -10.27
N ARG A 151 -19.52 14.18 -10.38
CA ARG A 151 -19.40 15.16 -9.30
C ARG A 151 -20.04 14.67 -8.00
N LEU A 152 -21.16 13.94 -8.06
CA LEU A 152 -21.85 13.45 -6.87
C LEU A 152 -21.00 12.40 -6.14
N GLU A 153 -20.44 11.43 -6.87
CA GLU A 153 -19.52 10.42 -6.32
C GLU A 153 -18.27 11.06 -5.72
N LEU A 154 -17.69 12.05 -6.40
CA LEU A 154 -16.54 12.79 -5.86
C LEU A 154 -16.90 13.49 -4.54
N LEU A 155 -18.01 14.23 -4.50
CA LEU A 155 -18.43 14.95 -3.29
C LEU A 155 -18.84 13.99 -2.18
N TYR A 156 -19.43 12.84 -2.52
CA TYR A 156 -19.74 11.77 -1.57
C TYR A 156 -18.47 11.20 -0.94
N ALA A 157 -17.46 10.89 -1.76
CA ALA A 157 -16.15 10.43 -1.31
C ALA A 157 -15.45 11.47 -0.42
N VAL A 158 -15.47 12.75 -0.80
CA VAL A 158 -14.93 13.87 -0.01
C VAL A 158 -15.68 14.02 1.33
N ALA A 159 -17.00 13.89 1.32
CA ALA A 159 -17.82 13.97 2.53
C ALA A 159 -17.43 12.88 3.54
N HIS A 160 -17.29 11.63 3.11
CA HIS A 160 -16.95 10.49 3.98
C HIS A 160 -15.45 10.42 4.31
N GLY A 161 -14.61 10.92 3.42
CA GLY A 161 -13.18 11.10 3.63
C GLY A 161 -12.91 12.42 4.33
N ASN A 162 -12.38 13.39 3.57
CA ASN A 162 -11.77 14.61 4.07
C ASN A 162 -12.64 15.48 4.99
N CYS A 163 -13.97 15.48 4.85
CA CYS A 163 -14.85 16.31 5.70
C CYS A 163 -15.33 15.60 6.98
N SER A 164 -15.13 14.29 7.12
CA SER A 164 -15.60 13.52 8.28
C SER A 164 -14.45 13.18 9.22
N VAL A 165 -13.72 14.18 9.71
CA VAL A 165 -12.61 13.97 10.66
C VAL A 165 -13.14 13.99 12.09
N ALA A 166 -12.86 12.92 12.84
CA ALA A 166 -13.18 12.87 14.26
C ALA A 166 -12.37 13.92 15.04
N LYS A 167 -12.96 14.49 16.10
CA LYS A 167 -12.30 15.46 16.99
C LYS A 167 -12.18 14.86 18.38
N LEU A 168 -11.24 13.93 18.54
CA LEU A 168 -11.03 13.13 19.75
C LEU A 168 -9.96 13.72 20.68
N ARG A 169 -9.09 14.57 20.13
CA ARG A 169 -7.87 15.03 20.81
C ARG A 169 -8.13 16.06 21.92
N ALA A 170 -7.33 15.97 22.99
CA ALA A 170 -7.29 16.96 24.05
C ALA A 170 -6.42 18.18 23.68
N LEU A 171 -6.73 19.36 24.24
CA LEU A 171 -5.97 20.59 24.03
C LEU A 171 -4.53 20.43 24.57
N SER A 172 -3.53 20.69 23.74
CA SER A 172 -2.11 20.63 24.09
C SER A 172 -1.25 21.55 23.22
N ASP A 173 -0.06 21.94 23.70
CA ASP A 173 0.94 22.65 22.88
C ASP A 173 1.58 21.67 21.90
N GLU A 174 1.15 21.70 20.65
CA GLU A 174 1.57 20.73 19.65
C GLU A 174 3.06 20.80 19.29
N GLY A 175 3.68 21.98 19.42
CA GLY A 175 5.10 22.16 19.11
C GLY A 175 5.96 21.40 20.11
N TRP A 176 5.76 21.69 21.40
CA TRP A 176 6.49 21.02 22.48
C TRP A 176 6.21 19.52 22.55
N VAL A 177 4.93 19.11 22.44
CA VAL A 177 4.53 17.71 22.49
C VAL A 177 5.13 16.90 21.34
N SER A 178 5.14 17.45 20.12
CA SER A 178 5.73 16.76 18.97
C SER A 178 7.23 16.49 19.15
N GLY A 179 7.99 17.44 19.71
CA GLY A 179 9.41 17.25 20.00
C GLY A 179 9.64 16.11 20.98
N HIS A 180 8.89 16.07 22.07
CA HIS A 180 8.98 14.97 23.03
C HIS A 180 8.60 13.61 22.42
N MET A 181 7.57 13.56 21.58
CA MET A 181 7.16 12.33 20.89
C MET A 181 8.23 11.83 19.91
N VAL A 182 8.94 12.74 19.23
CA VAL A 182 10.09 12.38 18.39
C VAL A 182 11.21 11.81 19.25
N ASP A 183 11.49 12.37 20.44
CA ASP A 183 12.49 11.80 21.35
C ASP A 183 12.07 10.41 21.86
N VAL A 184 10.78 10.21 22.18
CA VAL A 184 10.24 8.88 22.53
C VAL A 184 10.41 7.89 21.38
N PHE A 185 10.17 8.30 20.14
CA PHE A 185 10.43 7.48 18.95
C PHE A 185 11.89 7.05 18.89
N VAL A 186 12.82 8.01 19.01
CA VAL A 186 14.27 7.72 18.94
C VAL A 186 14.68 6.77 20.04
N ASP A 187 14.34 7.07 21.29
CA ASP A 187 14.71 6.26 22.45
C ASP A 187 14.10 4.85 22.42
N THR A 188 13.03 4.62 21.66
CA THR A 188 12.33 3.33 21.59
C THR A 188 12.86 2.46 20.46
N TYR A 189 13.10 3.06 19.30
CA TYR A 189 13.34 2.31 18.06
C TYR A 189 14.79 2.32 17.59
N VAL A 190 15.61 3.27 18.02
CA VAL A 190 17.03 3.29 17.66
C VAL A 190 17.80 2.37 18.60
N ALA A 191 18.56 1.43 18.03
CA ALA A 191 19.35 0.50 18.83
C ALA A 191 20.40 1.28 19.64
N PRO A 192 20.63 0.96 20.93
CA PRO A 192 21.61 1.65 21.77
C PRO A 192 23.01 1.71 21.14
N GLU A 193 23.45 0.65 20.45
CA GLU A 193 24.73 0.56 19.76
C GLU A 193 24.88 1.53 18.57
N TYR A 194 23.77 2.02 18.00
CA TYR A 194 23.75 2.96 16.88
C TYR A 194 23.35 4.38 17.31
N SER A 195 23.22 4.66 18.61
CA SER A 195 22.76 5.96 19.11
C SER A 195 23.68 7.11 18.70
N ASP A 196 25.00 6.92 18.76
CA ASP A 196 25.98 7.93 18.35
C ASP A 196 25.89 8.22 16.84
N MET A 197 25.82 7.17 16.02
CA MET A 197 25.64 7.29 14.57
C MET A 197 24.34 8.02 14.21
N PHE A 198 23.24 7.68 14.88
CA PHE A 198 21.95 8.34 14.66
C PHE A 198 22.00 9.82 15.03
N ALA A 199 22.67 10.18 16.14
CA ALA A 199 22.86 11.58 16.52
C ALA A 199 23.67 12.36 15.48
N GLU A 200 24.60 11.70 14.79
CA GLU A 200 25.46 12.28 13.78
C GLU A 200 24.73 12.56 12.45
N PHE A 201 23.67 11.80 12.11
CA PHE A 201 22.88 12.02 10.89
C PHE A 201 22.35 13.45 10.73
N ALA A 202 22.00 14.13 11.84
CA ALA A 202 21.54 15.52 11.80
C ALA A 202 22.68 16.51 11.44
N ASN A 203 23.93 16.16 11.74
CA ASN A 203 25.12 16.93 11.38
C ASN A 203 25.68 16.55 10.00
N GLU A 204 25.22 15.43 9.43
CA GLU A 204 25.53 14.97 8.08
C GLU A 204 24.27 14.93 7.19
N PRO A 205 23.79 16.09 6.70
CA PRO A 205 22.58 16.15 5.90
C PRO A 205 22.67 15.28 4.65
N ILE A 206 21.59 14.57 4.36
CA ILE A 206 21.45 13.73 3.17
C ILE A 206 21.70 14.59 1.92
N GLN A 207 22.59 14.10 1.05
CA GLN A 207 22.81 14.64 -0.29
C GLN A 207 22.20 13.72 -1.34
N ILE A 208 21.55 14.30 -2.34
CA ILE A 208 20.98 13.57 -3.48
C ILE A 208 21.90 13.73 -4.68
N ASP A 209 22.65 12.68 -4.94
CA ASP A 209 23.46 12.49 -6.14
C ASP A 209 22.60 11.95 -7.31
N GLU A 210 23.25 11.77 -8.46
CA GLU A 210 22.58 11.32 -9.69
C GLU A 210 22.14 9.85 -9.59
N GLU A 211 22.92 9.03 -8.90
CA GLU A 211 22.67 7.60 -8.72
C GLU A 211 21.41 7.39 -7.87
N ALA A 212 21.32 8.05 -6.72
CA ALA A 212 20.18 8.00 -5.83
C ALA A 212 18.89 8.48 -6.51
N PHE A 213 18.98 9.54 -7.33
CA PHE A 213 17.84 9.99 -8.12
C PHE A 213 17.43 8.95 -9.15
N ASN A 214 18.39 8.40 -9.91
CA ASN A 214 18.12 7.39 -10.93
C ASN A 214 17.54 6.11 -10.33
N ASP A 215 18.04 5.67 -9.18
CA ASP A 215 17.52 4.52 -8.47
C ASP A 215 16.09 4.74 -8.00
N TRP A 216 15.75 5.95 -7.57
CA TRP A 216 14.36 6.31 -7.30
C TRP A 216 13.51 6.29 -8.58
N VAL A 217 13.98 6.85 -9.70
CA VAL A 217 13.25 6.84 -10.98
C VAL A 217 12.98 5.43 -11.48
N LYS A 218 13.93 4.49 -11.34
CA LYS A 218 13.75 3.07 -11.74
C LYS A 218 12.57 2.41 -11.04
N THR A 219 12.17 2.89 -9.85
CA THR A 219 10.98 2.37 -9.14
C THR A 219 9.65 2.88 -9.68
N LYS A 220 9.66 3.77 -10.69
CA LYS A 220 8.46 4.43 -11.22
C LYS A 220 8.19 3.99 -12.65
N GLU A 221 7.08 3.31 -12.86
CA GLU A 221 6.69 2.78 -14.19
C GLU A 221 6.37 3.87 -15.24
N ASP A 222 5.88 5.05 -14.80
CA ASP A 222 5.36 6.10 -15.70
C ASP A 222 5.95 7.50 -15.41
N PHE A 223 7.19 7.55 -14.89
CA PHE A 223 7.83 8.83 -14.62
C PHE A 223 8.24 9.54 -15.91
N LYS A 224 7.57 10.66 -16.21
CA LYS A 224 7.80 11.41 -17.44
C LYS A 224 8.92 12.43 -17.21
N LEU A 225 10.15 12.02 -17.49
CA LEU A 225 11.35 12.86 -17.36
C LEU A 225 11.20 14.22 -18.05
N GLY A 226 10.49 14.29 -19.18
CA GLY A 226 10.24 15.54 -19.92
C GLY A 226 9.37 16.56 -19.20
N LEU A 227 8.70 16.22 -18.09
CA LEU A 227 7.99 17.18 -17.24
C LEU A 227 8.93 17.90 -16.25
N MET A 228 10.19 17.47 -16.16
CA MET A 228 11.21 18.04 -15.27
C MET A 228 12.15 19.02 -15.98
N THR A 229 11.97 19.26 -17.29
CA THR A 229 12.82 20.16 -18.08
C THR A 229 12.43 21.63 -17.94
N ASP A 230 11.54 21.95 -16.99
CA ASP A 230 11.20 23.32 -16.65
C ASP A 230 12.20 23.80 -15.59
N ASP A 231 13.08 24.72 -15.98
CA ASP A 231 14.09 25.31 -15.09
C ASP A 231 13.47 26.32 -14.11
N ALA A 232 12.15 26.55 -14.16
CA ALA A 232 11.48 27.43 -13.20
C ALA A 232 11.69 26.91 -11.77
N PRO A 233 12.00 27.75 -10.77
CA PRO A 233 12.25 27.31 -9.41
C PRO A 233 10.99 26.77 -8.71
N PHE A 234 11.17 25.88 -7.72
CA PHE A 234 10.04 25.41 -6.91
C PHE A 234 9.49 26.57 -6.10
N THR A 235 8.18 26.72 -6.11
CA THR A 235 7.48 27.68 -5.23
C THR A 235 6.74 26.93 -4.14
N TYR A 236 6.65 27.51 -2.93
CA TYR A 236 5.83 26.92 -1.86
C TYR A 236 4.37 26.76 -2.27
N GLU A 237 3.87 27.59 -3.18
CA GLU A 237 2.52 27.49 -3.75
C GLU A 237 2.32 26.27 -4.64
N GLU A 238 3.40 25.70 -5.18
CA GLU A 238 3.36 24.45 -5.92
C GLU A 238 3.14 23.26 -4.98
N PHE A 239 3.79 23.26 -3.80
CA PHE A 239 3.65 22.18 -2.82
C PHE A 239 2.22 22.05 -2.27
N LYS A 240 1.44 23.13 -2.29
CA LYS A 240 0.08 23.19 -1.75
C LYS A 240 -0.99 22.70 -2.72
N LYS A 241 -0.65 22.42 -3.99
CA LYS A 241 -1.63 22.07 -5.02
C LYS A 241 -1.61 20.58 -5.32
N TYR A 242 -2.80 19.99 -5.35
CA TYR A 242 -3.02 18.57 -5.57
C TYR A 242 -4.09 18.34 -6.63
N ASP A 243 -3.91 17.32 -7.44
CA ASP A 243 -4.98 16.80 -8.29
C ASP A 243 -5.89 15.91 -7.45
N LEU A 244 -7.20 16.19 -7.53
CA LEU A 244 -8.24 15.47 -6.79
C LEU A 244 -8.98 14.51 -7.73
N SER A 245 -8.99 13.23 -7.36
CA SER A 245 -9.76 12.20 -8.05
C SER A 245 -10.33 11.17 -7.07
N ILE A 246 -11.05 10.18 -7.59
CA ILE A 246 -11.53 9.02 -6.83
C ILE A 246 -11.10 7.73 -7.50
N LYS A 247 -10.86 6.68 -6.70
CA LYS A 247 -10.79 5.30 -7.18
C LYS A 247 -12.19 4.84 -7.53
N THR A 248 -12.39 4.42 -8.78
CA THR A 248 -13.69 3.95 -9.26
C THR A 248 -14.08 2.59 -8.70
N THR A 249 -13.11 1.82 -8.19
CA THR A 249 -13.34 0.58 -7.46
C THR A 249 -13.46 0.86 -5.95
N CYS A 250 -14.56 0.40 -5.35
CA CYS A 250 -14.74 0.44 -3.90
C CYS A 250 -14.16 -0.82 -3.24
N LYS A 251 -13.64 -0.67 -2.02
CA LYS A 251 -13.18 -1.82 -1.23
C LYS A 251 -14.40 -2.72 -0.91
N PRO A 252 -14.32 -4.04 -1.12
CA PRO A 252 -15.41 -4.94 -0.77
C PRO A 252 -15.54 -5.04 0.76
N THR A 253 -16.78 -5.05 1.24
CA THR A 253 -17.11 -5.26 2.65
C THR A 253 -17.19 -6.76 2.91
N LEU A 254 -16.29 -7.29 3.74
CA LEU A 254 -16.25 -8.73 4.10
C LEU A 254 -17.19 -9.05 5.28
N THR A 255 -18.37 -8.43 5.28
CA THR A 255 -19.43 -8.66 6.27
C THR A 255 -20.79 -8.53 5.58
N GLN A 256 -21.85 -8.96 6.25
CA GLN A 256 -23.23 -8.86 5.72
C GLN A 256 -23.67 -7.42 5.42
N ALA A 257 -22.96 -6.41 5.97
CA ALA A 257 -23.22 -5.00 5.68
C ALA A 257 -23.01 -4.62 4.20
N CYS A 258 -22.36 -5.48 3.42
CA CYS A 258 -22.22 -5.32 1.96
C CYS A 258 -23.56 -5.21 1.21
N ILE A 259 -24.66 -5.73 1.77
CA ILE A 259 -25.99 -5.68 1.14
C ILE A 259 -26.72 -4.38 1.47
N THR A 260 -26.44 -3.79 2.63
CA THR A 260 -27.21 -2.65 3.16
C THR A 260 -26.49 -1.31 3.04
N THR A 261 -25.21 -1.32 2.67
CA THR A 261 -24.34 -0.14 2.71
C THR A 261 -23.80 0.22 1.34
N TYR A 262 -24.07 1.45 0.91
CA TYR A 262 -23.42 2.03 -0.26
C TYR A 262 -21.99 2.47 0.10
N SER A 263 -20.99 1.79 -0.43
CA SER A 263 -19.58 2.06 -0.08
C SER A 263 -19.05 3.30 -0.80
N ALA A 264 -18.45 4.23 -0.04
CA ALA A 264 -17.80 5.42 -0.59
C ALA A 264 -16.51 5.08 -1.36
N PRO A 265 -16.30 5.68 -2.54
CA PRO A 265 -15.01 5.63 -3.24
C PRO A 265 -13.86 6.20 -2.39
N GLN A 266 -12.64 5.71 -2.60
CA GLN A 266 -11.46 6.30 -1.96
C GLN A 266 -11.02 7.55 -2.72
N VAL A 267 -10.87 8.66 -1.99
CA VAL A 267 -10.29 9.91 -2.53
C VAL A 267 -8.79 9.73 -2.79
N ILE A 268 -8.33 10.21 -3.94
CA ILE A 268 -6.92 10.34 -4.26
C ILE A 268 -6.58 11.83 -4.33
N ALA A 269 -5.54 12.20 -3.59
CA ALA A 269 -4.94 13.53 -3.63
C ALA A 269 -3.49 13.38 -4.07
N ALA A 270 -3.23 13.63 -5.36
CA ALA A 270 -1.92 13.41 -5.96
C ALA A 270 -1.18 14.73 -6.12
N GLN A 271 0.06 14.77 -5.64
CA GLN A 271 0.95 15.89 -5.90
C GLN A 271 1.55 15.74 -7.29
N ASN A 272 1.94 16.86 -7.90
CA ASN A 272 2.58 16.81 -9.21
C ASN A 272 3.88 15.99 -9.18
N GLN A 273 4.25 15.44 -10.34
CA GLN A 273 5.44 14.58 -10.45
C GLN A 273 6.72 15.29 -10.02
N ARG A 274 6.79 16.63 -10.20
CA ARG A 274 7.95 17.47 -9.90
C ARG A 274 8.26 17.50 -8.41
N CYS A 275 7.24 17.70 -7.58
CA CYS A 275 7.36 17.64 -6.12
C CYS A 275 7.70 16.22 -5.66
N ASN A 276 7.10 15.20 -6.28
CA ASN A 276 7.43 13.81 -5.96
C ASN A 276 8.89 13.45 -6.28
N ALA A 277 9.46 14.02 -7.35
CA ALA A 277 10.87 13.87 -7.70
C ALA A 277 11.82 14.63 -6.77
N LEU A 278 11.37 15.73 -6.17
CA LEU A 278 12.12 16.44 -5.14
C LEU A 278 12.19 15.59 -3.86
N PHE A 279 11.05 15.14 -3.34
CA PHE A 279 10.99 14.49 -2.02
C PHE A 279 11.38 13.02 -2.04
N GLY A 280 11.01 12.28 -3.08
CA GLY A 280 11.14 10.82 -3.14
C GLY A 280 12.57 10.27 -2.87
N PRO A 281 13.63 10.82 -3.47
CA PRO A 281 15.00 10.39 -3.20
C PRO A 281 15.42 10.59 -1.73
N TYR A 282 15.05 11.72 -1.11
CA TYR A 282 15.33 11.98 0.31
C TYR A 282 14.64 10.97 1.21
N VAL A 283 13.37 10.65 0.92
CA VAL A 283 12.59 9.68 1.69
C VAL A 283 13.26 8.33 1.67
N ARG A 284 13.72 7.87 0.50
CA ARG A 284 14.42 6.58 0.36
C ARG A 284 15.71 6.55 1.17
N LYS A 285 16.57 7.57 1.05
CA LYS A 285 17.82 7.64 1.85
C LYS A 285 17.54 7.73 3.36
N ALA A 286 16.50 8.47 3.77
CA ALA A 286 16.12 8.58 5.18
C ALA A 286 15.60 7.26 5.74
N MET A 287 14.75 6.54 4.99
CA MET A 287 14.28 5.20 5.38
C MET A 287 15.44 4.20 5.46
N ASN A 288 16.40 4.25 4.53
CA ASN A 288 17.60 3.41 4.62
C ASN A 288 18.44 3.71 5.87
N ARG A 289 18.61 4.99 6.23
CA ARG A 289 19.27 5.39 7.49
C ARG A 289 18.53 4.86 8.71
N LEU A 290 17.19 4.97 8.74
CA LEU A 290 16.38 4.44 9.83
C LEU A 290 16.52 2.91 9.95
N MET A 291 16.37 2.19 8.84
CA MET A 291 16.49 0.72 8.81
C MET A 291 17.86 0.23 9.27
N HIS A 292 18.92 1.02 9.05
CA HIS A 292 20.27 0.68 9.49
C HIS A 292 20.46 0.76 11.00
N VAL A 293 19.81 1.73 11.66
CA VAL A 293 19.96 1.95 13.11
C VAL A 293 18.81 1.35 13.93
N LEU A 294 17.82 0.75 13.28
CA LEU A 294 16.62 0.22 13.91
C LEU A 294 16.99 -0.94 14.84
N ASP A 295 16.49 -0.91 16.07
CA ASP A 295 16.64 -2.03 16.99
C ASP A 295 15.98 -3.29 16.38
N PRO A 296 16.69 -4.43 16.36
CA PRO A 296 16.23 -5.63 15.67
C PRO A 296 14.99 -6.31 16.29
N THR A 297 14.47 -5.82 17.42
CA THR A 297 13.15 -6.17 17.96
C THR A 297 12.00 -5.52 17.17
N PHE A 298 12.32 -4.53 16.33
CA PHE A 298 11.35 -3.88 15.45
C PHE A 298 11.67 -4.18 13.99
N SER A 299 10.64 -4.19 13.16
CA SER A 299 10.80 -4.31 11.71
C SER A 299 9.82 -3.41 10.97
N ILE A 300 10.28 -2.82 9.86
CA ILE A 300 9.43 -2.06 8.96
C ILE A 300 9.29 -2.85 7.67
N TYR A 301 8.06 -3.14 7.26
CA TYR A 301 7.81 -3.85 6.01
C TYR A 301 7.82 -2.86 4.84
N THR A 302 8.98 -2.68 4.23
CA THR A 302 9.18 -1.77 3.10
C THR A 302 10.28 -2.28 2.17
N ASP A 303 10.21 -1.93 0.88
CA ASP A 303 11.20 -2.30 -0.15
C ASP A 303 11.57 -3.80 -0.21
N CYS A 304 10.64 -4.69 0.12
CA CYS A 304 10.81 -6.14 0.02
C CYS A 304 9.50 -6.86 -0.29
N SER A 305 9.61 -8.11 -0.75
CA SER A 305 8.50 -9.03 -0.96
C SER A 305 8.00 -9.65 0.36
N PRO A 306 6.79 -10.24 0.37
CA PRO A 306 6.29 -10.95 1.55
C PRO A 306 7.21 -12.11 1.98
N GLU A 307 7.82 -12.82 1.03
CA GLU A 307 8.74 -13.93 1.31
C GLU A 307 10.04 -13.42 1.98
N GLU A 308 10.62 -12.33 1.46
CA GLU A 308 11.80 -11.69 2.06
C GLU A 308 11.50 -11.16 3.47
N TYR A 309 10.35 -10.51 3.66
CA TYR A 309 9.97 -10.02 4.99
C TYR A 309 9.70 -11.16 5.98
N ALA A 310 9.11 -12.27 5.52
CA ALA A 310 8.94 -13.48 6.33
C ALA A 310 10.29 -14.05 6.80
N ASN A 311 11.31 -14.02 5.93
CA ASN A 311 12.67 -14.43 6.29
C ASN A 311 13.30 -13.50 7.33
N ILE A 312 13.17 -12.17 7.16
CA ILE A 312 13.62 -11.17 8.13
C ILE A 312 12.96 -11.43 9.49
N LEU A 313 11.64 -11.64 9.51
CA LEU A 313 10.90 -11.90 10.73
C LEU A 313 11.31 -13.22 11.38
N SER A 314 11.57 -14.28 10.59
CA SER A 314 12.04 -15.58 11.10
C SER A 314 13.43 -15.49 11.73
N GLN A 315 14.29 -14.60 11.24
CA GLN A 315 15.62 -14.36 11.81
C GLN A 315 15.55 -13.54 13.11
N SER A 316 14.65 -12.56 13.17
CA SER A 316 14.47 -11.70 14.34
C SER A 316 13.63 -12.34 15.44
N PHE A 317 12.73 -13.27 15.09
CA PHE A 317 11.78 -13.89 16.01
C PHE A 317 11.65 -15.41 15.78
N PRO A 318 11.97 -16.25 16.80
CA PRO A 318 11.88 -17.70 16.69
C PRO A 318 10.45 -18.16 16.37
N PRO A 319 10.23 -18.91 15.28
CA PRO A 319 8.89 -19.28 14.83
C PRO A 319 8.12 -20.16 15.84
N ASP A 320 8.82 -20.91 16.68
CA ASP A 320 8.23 -21.72 17.75
C ASP A 320 7.59 -20.89 18.86
N LEU A 321 8.06 -19.66 19.07
CA LEU A 321 7.46 -18.73 20.03
C LEU A 321 6.21 -18.04 19.48
N LEU A 322 5.93 -18.12 18.17
CA LEU A 322 4.79 -17.44 17.55
C LEU A 322 3.49 -17.95 18.15
N ASP A 323 3.36 -19.27 18.33
CA ASP A 323 2.16 -19.91 18.86
C ASP A 323 1.94 -19.58 20.35
N HIS A 324 3.01 -19.32 21.09
CA HIS A 324 3.00 -19.04 22.52
C HIS A 324 2.95 -17.55 22.89
N SER A 325 3.10 -16.67 21.91
CA SER A 325 3.13 -15.22 22.14
C SER A 325 1.74 -14.61 22.15
N CYS A 326 1.57 -13.59 22.99
CA CYS A 326 0.43 -12.69 22.91
C CYS A 326 0.57 -11.85 21.62
N LYS A 327 -0.48 -11.90 20.79
CA LYS A 327 -0.55 -11.22 19.49
C LYS A 327 -1.49 -10.03 19.62
N THR A 328 -0.97 -8.85 19.35
CA THR A 328 -1.73 -7.61 19.36
C THR A 328 -1.68 -7.00 17.96
N GLU A 329 -2.85 -6.84 17.35
CA GLU A 329 -3.03 -6.10 16.09
C GLU A 329 -3.56 -4.71 16.41
N LEU A 330 -3.03 -3.68 15.75
CA LEU A 330 -3.51 -2.31 15.89
C LEU A 330 -4.23 -1.91 14.60
N ASP A 331 -5.58 -1.92 14.63
CA ASP A 331 -6.42 -1.52 13.51
C ASP A 331 -6.84 -0.06 13.69
N ILE A 332 -6.14 0.86 13.01
CA ILE A 332 -6.39 2.30 13.12
C ILE A 332 -7.37 2.74 12.04
N SER A 333 -8.55 3.16 12.46
CA SER A 333 -9.61 3.64 11.57
C SER A 333 -9.30 5.05 11.08
N GLU A 334 -9.65 5.33 9.83
CA GLU A 334 -9.67 6.70 9.29
C GLU A 334 -8.31 7.44 9.38
N TYR A 335 -7.23 6.67 9.26
CA TYR A 335 -5.87 7.09 9.58
C TYR A 335 -5.42 8.39 8.89
N ASP A 336 -5.42 8.42 7.56
CA ASP A 336 -4.89 9.54 6.78
C ASP A 336 -5.60 10.88 7.08
N LYS A 337 -6.93 10.86 7.17
CA LYS A 337 -7.74 12.06 7.38
C LYS A 337 -7.71 12.57 8.82
N SER A 338 -7.34 11.71 9.76
CA SER A 338 -7.30 12.03 11.20
C SER A 338 -5.99 12.70 11.62
N GLN A 339 -4.97 12.66 10.76
CA GLN A 339 -3.69 13.33 10.98
C GLN A 339 -3.82 14.86 10.88
N GLY A 340 -3.27 15.55 11.88
CA GLY A 340 -3.27 17.01 12.00
C GLY A 340 -1.87 17.60 12.16
N LEU A 341 -1.78 18.80 12.76
CA LEU A 341 -0.52 19.53 12.93
C LEU A 341 0.52 18.75 13.77
N LEU A 342 0.08 18.03 14.81
CA LEU A 342 0.96 17.12 15.56
C LEU A 342 1.61 16.05 14.66
N ALA A 343 0.83 15.39 13.79
CA ALA A 343 1.32 14.32 12.93
C ALA A 343 2.40 14.83 11.98
N ILE A 344 2.15 15.97 11.29
CA ILE A 344 3.16 16.55 10.39
C ILE A 344 4.42 17.01 11.15
N ASN A 345 4.29 17.53 12.37
CA ASN A 345 5.45 17.89 13.18
C ASN A 345 6.29 16.67 13.59
N ILE A 346 5.65 15.54 13.94
CA ILE A 346 6.33 14.27 14.21
C ILE A 346 7.07 13.80 12.96
N ILE A 347 6.39 13.74 11.81
CA ILE A 347 6.95 13.28 10.53
C ILE A 347 8.18 14.09 10.16
N VAL A 348 8.06 15.43 10.16
CA VAL A 348 9.15 16.34 9.82
C VAL A 348 10.25 16.30 10.87
N GLY A 349 9.90 16.13 12.15
CA GLY A 349 10.85 15.95 13.25
C GLY A 349 11.73 14.72 13.07
N ILE A 350 11.14 13.57 12.74
CA ILE A 350 11.87 12.33 12.48
C ILE A 350 12.72 12.45 11.21
N PHE A 351 12.19 12.99 10.11
CA PHE A 351 12.98 13.22 8.91
C PHE A 351 14.20 14.12 9.17
N ARG A 352 14.03 15.19 9.96
CA ARG A 352 15.13 16.06 10.38
C ARG A 352 16.19 15.29 11.17
N ARG A 353 15.79 14.43 12.13
CA ARG A 353 16.71 13.58 12.89
C ARG A 353 17.47 12.59 12.01
N LEU A 354 16.83 12.09 10.94
CA LEU A 354 17.46 11.23 9.93
C LEU A 354 18.39 11.99 8.97
N GLY A 355 18.53 13.31 9.13
CA GLY A 355 19.39 14.16 8.31
C GLY A 355 18.75 14.65 7.03
N VAL A 356 17.42 14.61 6.89
CA VAL A 356 16.76 15.31 5.79
C VAL A 356 16.93 16.82 5.99
N PRO A 357 17.45 17.55 4.98
CA PRO A 357 17.69 18.98 5.10
C PRO A 357 16.47 19.82 5.52
N GLU A 358 16.72 20.90 6.26
CA GLU A 358 15.65 21.75 6.81
C GLU A 358 14.75 22.36 5.74
N ASN A 359 15.30 22.76 4.59
CA ASN A 359 14.54 23.28 3.47
C ASN A 359 13.58 22.25 2.85
N VAL A 360 14.01 20.99 2.77
CA VAL A 360 13.19 19.87 2.29
C VAL A 360 12.11 19.55 3.32
N CYS A 361 12.49 19.47 4.60
CA CYS A 361 11.58 19.34 5.74
C CYS A 361 10.51 20.45 5.74
N ARG A 362 10.90 21.71 5.47
CA ARG A 362 9.98 22.83 5.34
C ARG A 362 9.05 22.67 4.14
N GLY A 363 9.56 22.20 3.01
CA GLY A 363 8.73 21.88 1.84
C GLY A 363 7.67 20.81 2.14
N MET A 364 8.03 19.75 2.88
CA MET A 364 7.08 18.73 3.34
C MET A 364 6.03 19.30 4.30
N TYR A 365 6.44 20.18 5.22
CA TYR A 365 5.51 20.86 6.13
C TYR A 365 4.52 21.77 5.37
N GLU A 366 5.02 22.61 4.45
CA GLU A 366 4.17 23.51 3.66
C GLU A 366 3.27 22.76 2.69
N SER A 367 3.65 21.56 2.24
CA SER A 367 2.78 20.72 1.40
C SER A 367 1.53 20.23 2.13
N HIS A 368 1.46 20.40 3.45
CA HIS A 368 0.29 20.07 4.27
C HIS A 368 -0.53 21.28 4.68
N ARG A 369 0.00 22.50 4.49
CA ARG A 369 -0.64 23.73 4.95
C ARG A 369 -1.41 24.45 3.86
N ASN A 370 -2.64 24.83 4.17
CA ASN A 370 -3.52 25.59 3.27
C ASN A 370 -3.61 24.95 1.87
N THR A 371 -3.78 23.63 1.81
CA THR A 371 -3.70 22.89 0.54
C THR A 371 -4.99 23.01 -0.25
N VAL A 372 -4.85 22.99 -1.58
CA VAL A 372 -5.96 23.05 -2.53
C VAL A 372 -5.92 21.79 -3.39
N LEU A 373 -6.96 20.98 -3.24
CA LEU A 373 -7.20 19.76 -4.00
C LEU A 373 -8.17 20.09 -5.14
N VAL A 374 -7.74 19.93 -6.39
CA VAL A 374 -8.47 20.41 -7.57
C VAL A 374 -8.89 19.24 -8.45
N CYS A 375 -10.20 19.05 -8.60
CA CYS A 375 -10.76 18.18 -9.63
C CYS A 375 -11.24 19.04 -10.80
N ARG A 376 -10.42 19.12 -11.85
CA ARG A 376 -10.69 19.98 -13.02
C ARG A 376 -11.90 19.51 -13.83
N GLU A 377 -12.10 18.20 -13.91
CA GLU A 377 -13.16 17.53 -14.68
C GLU A 377 -14.56 17.93 -14.19
N PHE A 378 -14.74 18.00 -12.87
CA PHE A 378 -16.02 18.34 -12.22
C PHE A 378 -16.06 19.77 -11.66
N GLY A 379 -15.02 20.58 -11.94
CA GLY A 379 -14.95 21.96 -11.47
C GLY A 379 -14.95 22.09 -9.95
N VAL A 380 -14.44 21.10 -9.22
CA VAL A 380 -14.42 21.08 -7.75
C VAL A 380 -13.05 21.50 -7.25
N LYS A 381 -12.99 22.41 -6.30
CA LYS A 381 -11.81 22.63 -5.45
C LYS A 381 -12.19 22.37 -4.01
N LEU A 382 -11.36 21.60 -3.32
CA LEU A 382 -11.48 21.32 -1.91
C LEU A 382 -10.27 21.94 -1.20
N PHE A 383 -10.53 22.71 -0.15
CA PHE A 383 -9.48 23.27 0.70
C PHE A 383 -9.32 22.38 1.93
N VAL A 384 -8.18 21.71 2.02
CA VAL A 384 -7.86 20.78 3.11
C VAL A 384 -6.61 21.26 3.81
N ASP A 385 -6.61 21.24 5.14
CA ASP A 385 -5.41 21.52 5.92
C ASP A 385 -4.99 20.26 6.69
N LEU A 386 -3.68 20.04 6.78
CA LEU A 386 -2.98 19.12 7.70
C LEU A 386 -3.25 17.60 7.58
N GLN A 387 -4.25 17.16 6.80
CA GLN A 387 -4.50 15.73 6.54
C GLN A 387 -3.41 15.09 5.69
N MET A 388 -3.14 13.80 5.89
CA MET A 388 -2.25 13.04 5.01
C MET A 388 -2.86 12.91 3.61
N LYS A 389 -2.05 13.08 2.57
CA LYS A 389 -2.46 12.89 1.17
C LYS A 389 -1.95 11.54 0.68
N SER A 390 -2.77 10.83 -0.09
CA SER A 390 -2.47 9.47 -0.55
C SER A 390 -1.49 9.39 -1.72
N GLY A 391 -1.30 10.48 -2.48
CA GLY A 391 -0.47 10.51 -3.69
C GLY A 391 0.78 11.39 -3.56
N ILE A 392 1.43 11.38 -2.39
CA ILE A 392 2.75 12.00 -2.17
C ILE A 392 3.82 10.93 -1.95
N SER A 393 5.05 11.23 -2.36
CA SER A 393 6.18 10.29 -2.32
C SER A 393 6.56 9.79 -0.93
N TRP A 394 6.09 10.44 0.13
CA TRP A 394 6.41 10.11 1.52
C TRP A 394 5.22 9.61 2.35
N THR A 395 4.05 9.38 1.75
CA THR A 395 2.85 8.91 2.48
C THR A 395 3.16 7.67 3.32
N LEU A 396 3.81 6.66 2.73
CA LEU A 396 4.11 5.40 3.42
C LEU A 396 5.03 5.62 4.63
N ALA A 397 6.13 6.36 4.43
CA ALA A 397 7.08 6.65 5.50
C ALA A 397 6.45 7.51 6.60
N GLY A 398 5.76 8.58 6.23
CA GLY A 398 5.07 9.46 7.18
C GLY A 398 4.01 8.73 8.01
N ASN A 399 3.19 7.90 7.37
CA ASN A 399 2.23 7.06 8.05
C ASN A 399 2.93 6.06 9.00
N THR A 400 4.01 5.43 8.55
CA THR A 400 4.79 4.51 9.40
C THR A 400 5.34 5.24 10.64
N PHE A 401 5.88 6.45 10.48
CA PHE A 401 6.42 7.25 11.58
C PHE A 401 5.37 7.62 12.61
N VAL A 402 4.19 8.08 12.17
CA VAL A 402 3.10 8.42 13.08
C VAL A 402 2.59 7.18 13.81
N ASN A 403 2.48 6.04 13.12
CA ASN A 403 2.03 4.78 13.71
C ASN A 403 3.01 4.29 14.78
N MET A 404 4.30 4.20 14.44
CA MET A 404 5.36 3.86 15.38
C MET A 404 5.38 4.82 16.58
N THR A 405 5.33 6.13 16.34
CA THR A 405 5.34 7.12 17.43
C THR A 405 4.12 6.95 18.35
N ALA A 406 2.92 6.77 17.77
CA ALA A 406 1.70 6.54 18.54
C ALA A 406 1.75 5.25 19.37
N ALA A 407 2.30 4.17 18.78
CA ALA A 407 2.48 2.91 19.47
C ALA A 407 3.47 3.04 20.64
N ALA A 408 4.64 3.65 20.42
CA ALA A 408 5.65 3.86 21.47
C ALA A 408 5.17 4.76 22.62
N CYS A 409 4.35 5.77 22.32
CA CYS A 409 3.79 6.65 23.36
C CYS A 409 2.66 5.99 24.17
N THR A 410 2.06 4.92 23.65
CA THR A 410 0.86 4.30 24.23
C THR A 410 1.17 2.97 24.92
N PHE A 411 1.88 2.10 24.21
CA PHE A 411 2.37 0.83 24.68
C PHE A 411 3.83 1.06 25.03
N ASP A 412 4.27 0.80 26.27
CA ASP A 412 5.66 1.02 26.70
C ASP A 412 6.63 0.08 25.97
N LEU A 413 6.88 0.36 24.68
CA LEU A 413 7.56 -0.52 23.74
C LEU A 413 9.06 -0.59 24.01
N LYS A 414 9.61 0.33 24.81
CA LYS A 414 10.99 0.27 25.34
C LYS A 414 11.24 -0.99 26.17
N LYS A 415 10.19 -1.63 26.68
CA LYS A 415 10.30 -2.94 27.36
C LYS A 415 10.54 -4.10 26.40
N LEU A 416 10.20 -3.97 25.12
CA LEU A 416 10.33 -5.09 24.18
C LEU A 416 11.81 -5.50 23.97
N PRO A 417 12.75 -4.56 23.74
CA PRO A 417 14.18 -4.90 23.69
C PRO A 417 14.69 -5.55 24.99
N LEU A 418 14.14 -5.18 26.15
CA LEU A 418 14.53 -5.82 27.43
C LEU A 418 14.18 -7.31 27.44
N TYR A 419 13.02 -7.71 26.90
CA TYR A 419 12.67 -9.13 26.80
C TYR A 419 13.67 -9.93 25.95
N ARG A 420 14.27 -9.31 24.92
CA ARG A 420 15.31 -9.94 24.11
C ARG A 420 16.57 -10.27 24.92
N GLN A 421 16.96 -9.38 25.84
CA GLN A 421 18.12 -9.62 26.72
C GLN A 421 17.86 -10.78 27.69
N TYR A 422 16.63 -10.95 28.16
CA TYR A 422 16.25 -12.02 29.10
C TYR A 422 15.89 -13.36 28.43
N ARG A 423 15.97 -13.47 27.09
CA ARG A 423 15.67 -14.68 26.32
C ARG A 423 16.34 -15.93 26.88
N ILE A 424 17.61 -15.81 27.29
CA ILE A 424 18.43 -16.91 27.81
C ILE A 424 17.83 -17.52 29.09
N GLN A 425 17.06 -16.75 29.87
CA GLN A 425 16.56 -17.17 31.17
C GLN A 425 15.10 -17.66 31.14
N TYR A 426 14.25 -17.16 30.23
CA TYR A 426 12.80 -17.39 30.33
C TYR A 426 12.09 -17.86 29.06
N ASN A 427 12.80 -18.11 27.94
CA ASN A 427 12.20 -18.55 26.68
C ASN A 427 11.07 -17.62 26.16
N TYR A 428 11.21 -16.31 26.38
CA TYR A 428 10.30 -15.29 25.87
C TYR A 428 11.05 -14.33 24.95
N LEU A 429 10.38 -13.89 23.89
CA LEU A 429 10.87 -12.84 22.99
C LEU A 429 9.69 -11.94 22.62
N ALA A 430 9.98 -10.68 22.31
CA ALA A 430 9.02 -9.75 21.74
C ALA A 430 9.50 -9.24 20.39
N HIS A 431 8.55 -8.89 19.53
CA HIS A 431 8.80 -8.30 18.22
C HIS A 431 7.63 -7.41 17.82
N ALA A 432 7.88 -6.30 17.13
CA ALA A 432 6.80 -5.51 16.55
C ALA A 432 7.10 -5.11 15.10
N GLY A 433 6.10 -5.27 14.24
CA GLY A 433 6.18 -4.95 12.82
C GLY A 433 5.29 -3.77 12.45
N PHE A 434 5.77 -2.90 11.56
CA PHE A 434 5.07 -1.67 11.15
C PHE A 434 5.13 -1.45 9.64
N VAL A 435 4.07 -0.89 9.06
CA VAL A 435 4.07 -0.31 7.70
C VAL A 435 2.81 0.51 7.48
N GLY A 436 2.99 1.80 7.20
CA GLY A 436 1.87 2.72 7.09
C GLY A 436 1.02 2.71 8.36
N ASP A 437 -0.29 2.51 8.20
CA ASP A 437 -1.27 2.36 9.27
C ASP A 437 -1.35 0.95 9.88
N ASP A 438 -0.72 -0.05 9.26
CA ASP A 438 -0.77 -1.44 9.70
C ASP A 438 0.39 -1.77 10.66
N SER A 439 0.09 -2.47 11.75
CA SER A 439 1.11 -2.88 12.73
C SER A 439 0.67 -4.02 13.62
N PHE A 440 1.67 -4.74 14.14
CA PHE A 440 1.48 -5.79 15.12
C PHE A 440 2.53 -5.78 16.21
N ILE A 441 2.19 -6.37 17.35
CA ILE A 441 3.09 -6.60 18.47
C ILE A 441 2.96 -8.05 18.94
N LEU A 442 4.08 -8.77 18.94
CA LEU A 442 4.30 -10.04 19.61
C LEU A 442 4.98 -9.76 20.95
N SER A 443 4.39 -10.25 22.03
CA SER A 443 4.93 -10.04 23.37
C SER A 443 4.54 -11.15 24.34
N PRO A 444 5.22 -11.28 25.49
CA PRO A 444 4.88 -12.30 26.49
C PRO A 444 3.58 -12.00 27.24
N GLU A 445 3.12 -10.74 27.21
CA GLU A 445 1.98 -10.25 27.97
C GLU A 445 0.98 -9.54 27.04
N THR A 446 -0.32 -9.58 27.36
CA THR A 446 -1.31 -8.81 26.60
C THR A 446 -1.30 -7.36 27.03
N PHE A 447 -1.29 -6.44 26.07
CA PHE A 447 -1.48 -5.02 26.37
C PHE A 447 -2.93 -4.73 26.79
N GLU A 448 -3.10 -3.81 27.73
CA GLU A 448 -4.43 -3.37 28.14
C GLU A 448 -5.14 -2.63 27.00
N ARG A 449 -6.36 -3.06 26.66
CA ARG A 449 -7.18 -2.41 25.62
C ARG A 449 -7.58 -0.97 25.97
N SER A 450 -7.60 -0.63 27.25
CA SER A 450 -7.86 0.74 27.76
C SER A 450 -6.86 1.76 27.18
N LEU A 451 -5.64 1.33 26.86
CA LEU A 451 -4.60 2.17 26.27
C LEU A 451 -4.99 2.69 24.87
N ALA A 452 -5.94 2.04 24.19
CA ALA A 452 -6.49 2.54 22.92
C ALA A 452 -7.05 3.97 23.03
N ALA A 453 -7.57 4.36 24.20
CA ALA A 453 -8.09 5.72 24.41
C ALA A 453 -6.99 6.81 24.31
N SER A 454 -5.73 6.43 24.55
CA SER A 454 -4.58 7.33 24.39
C SER A 454 -4.35 7.73 22.93
N TYR A 455 -4.66 6.86 21.95
CA TYR A 455 -4.59 7.23 20.53
C TYR A 455 -5.55 8.38 20.20
N GLY A 456 -6.78 8.31 20.69
CA GLY A 456 -7.78 9.35 20.46
C GLY A 456 -7.39 10.66 21.11
N SER A 457 -7.03 10.61 22.40
CA SER A 457 -6.74 11.80 23.20
C SER A 457 -5.42 12.49 22.83
N LEU A 458 -4.38 11.74 22.44
CA LEU A 458 -3.05 12.29 22.09
C LEU A 458 -2.91 12.58 20.59
N PHE A 459 -3.33 11.66 19.73
CA PHE A 459 -3.03 11.67 18.29
C PHE A 459 -4.25 11.97 17.41
N ASN A 460 -5.45 12.09 17.98
CA ASN A 460 -6.71 12.18 17.24
C ASN A 460 -7.02 10.92 16.40
N LEU A 461 -6.51 9.75 16.80
CA LEU A 461 -6.66 8.50 16.07
C LEU A 461 -7.65 7.56 16.76
N GLU A 462 -8.51 6.89 16.00
CA GLU A 462 -9.37 5.83 16.52
C GLU A 462 -8.71 4.47 16.25
N VAL A 463 -8.34 3.75 17.31
CA VAL A 463 -7.68 2.44 17.20
C VAL A 463 -8.52 1.35 17.85
N LYS A 464 -8.56 0.19 17.21
CA LYS A 464 -9.04 -1.05 17.80
C LYS A 464 -7.83 -1.94 18.09
N VAL A 465 -7.64 -2.25 19.37
CA VAL A 465 -6.64 -3.22 19.83
C VAL A 465 -7.26 -4.60 19.74
N LEU A 466 -6.87 -5.35 18.71
CA LEU A 466 -7.43 -6.67 18.44
C LEU A 466 -6.50 -7.76 18.97
N THR A 467 -7.09 -8.83 19.47
CA THR A 467 -6.37 -9.99 20.02
C THR A 467 -6.94 -11.23 19.38
N TYR A 468 -6.11 -11.94 18.62
CA TYR A 468 -6.45 -13.15 17.89
C TYR A 468 -5.40 -14.23 18.15
N GLU A 469 -5.76 -15.49 17.94
CA GLU A 469 -4.82 -16.61 18.00
C GLU A 469 -3.81 -16.55 16.86
N THR A 470 -4.25 -16.09 15.68
CA THR A 470 -3.41 -15.94 14.50
C THR A 470 -3.21 -14.47 14.20
N LEU A 471 -1.98 -14.05 13.94
CA LEU A 471 -1.68 -12.66 13.62
C LEU A 471 -2.01 -12.32 12.16
N SER A 472 -2.61 -11.16 11.91
CA SER A 472 -2.76 -10.53 10.60
C SER A 472 -1.84 -9.33 10.46
N PHE A 473 -1.17 -9.21 9.31
CA PHE A 473 -0.35 -8.07 8.93
C PHE A 473 -0.33 -7.90 7.41
N CYS A 474 -0.59 -6.69 6.91
CA CYS A 474 -0.65 -6.36 5.49
C CYS A 474 -1.63 -7.22 4.68
N SER A 475 -2.83 -7.45 5.22
CA SER A 475 -3.85 -8.33 4.62
C SER A 475 -3.38 -9.78 4.38
N LYS A 476 -2.42 -10.24 5.18
CA LYS A 476 -1.91 -11.62 5.19
C LYS A 476 -1.87 -12.11 6.64
N PHE A 477 -2.04 -13.40 6.82
CA PHE A 477 -1.86 -14.06 8.09
C PHE A 477 -0.41 -14.50 8.26
N VAL A 478 0.12 -14.32 9.47
CA VAL A 478 1.46 -14.71 9.86
C VAL A 478 1.35 -16.04 10.59
N VAL A 479 1.92 -17.09 10.01
CA VAL A 479 1.82 -18.46 10.51
C VAL A 479 3.20 -19.10 10.61
N ARG A 480 3.29 -20.17 11.38
CA ARG A 480 4.48 -21.01 11.46
C ARG A 480 4.46 -22.08 10.35
N ASP A 481 5.55 -22.20 9.60
CA ASP A 481 5.82 -23.31 8.65
C ASP A 481 7.14 -24.00 9.05
N GLY A 482 7.03 -24.97 9.96
CA GLY A 482 8.20 -25.65 10.52
C GLY A 482 9.08 -24.70 11.34
N GLU A 483 10.30 -24.46 10.84
CA GLU A 483 11.31 -23.56 11.44
C GLU A 483 11.33 -22.17 10.79
N LYS A 484 10.31 -21.82 10.01
CA LYS A 484 10.17 -20.50 9.38
C LYS A 484 8.80 -19.90 9.71
N ILE A 485 8.70 -18.59 9.61
CA ILE A 485 7.44 -17.87 9.54
C ILE A 485 7.05 -17.75 8.08
N ALA A 486 5.77 -17.94 7.79
CA ALA A 486 5.18 -17.82 6.46
C ALA A 486 4.04 -16.80 6.47
N PHE A 487 3.87 -16.15 5.32
CA PHE A 487 2.81 -15.19 5.08
C PHE A 487 1.76 -15.81 4.16
N VAL A 488 0.54 -15.94 4.67
CA VAL A 488 -0.55 -16.63 3.99
C VAL A 488 -1.62 -15.61 3.62
N PRO A 489 -2.14 -15.61 2.38
CA PRO A 489 -3.20 -14.69 2.00
C PRO A 489 -4.52 -15.04 2.70
N ASP A 490 -5.32 -14.03 2.94
CA ASP A 490 -6.72 -14.22 3.31
C ASP A 490 -7.51 -14.77 2.11
N VAL A 491 -7.73 -16.09 2.11
CA VAL A 491 -8.39 -16.83 1.03
C VAL A 491 -9.85 -16.42 0.83
N VAL A 492 -10.54 -15.95 1.87
CA VAL A 492 -11.92 -15.44 1.77
C VAL A 492 -11.95 -14.09 1.07
N LYS A 493 -11.01 -13.21 1.40
CA LYS A 493 -10.81 -11.94 0.68
C LYS A 493 -10.38 -12.16 -0.76
N VAL A 494 -9.54 -13.16 -1.03
CA VAL A 494 -9.18 -13.56 -2.41
C VAL A 494 -10.41 -14.02 -3.18
N LEU A 495 -11.20 -14.94 -2.63
CA LEU A 495 -12.45 -15.43 -3.23
C LEU A 495 -13.39 -14.27 -3.55
N SER A 496 -13.59 -13.36 -2.60
CA SER A 496 -14.44 -12.18 -2.79
C SER A 496 -13.97 -11.33 -3.97
N LYS A 497 -12.65 -11.12 -4.12
CA LYS A 497 -12.08 -10.32 -5.22
C LYS A 497 -12.20 -10.98 -6.60
N LEU A 498 -12.50 -12.28 -6.69
CA LEU A 498 -12.71 -12.94 -7.98
C LEU A 498 -13.99 -12.46 -8.68
N GLY A 499 -14.96 -11.89 -7.95
CA GLY A 499 -16.12 -11.21 -8.55
C GLY A 499 -15.87 -9.76 -8.96
N ARG A 500 -14.61 -9.38 -9.19
CA ARG A 500 -14.26 -8.06 -9.73
C ARG A 500 -14.79 -7.87 -11.15
N ASN A 501 -15.10 -6.63 -11.49
CA ASN A 501 -15.75 -6.27 -12.75
C ASN A 501 -15.00 -5.16 -13.52
N ASP A 502 -13.72 -4.92 -13.17
CA ASP A 502 -12.87 -3.85 -13.72
C ASP A 502 -11.83 -4.31 -14.76
N LEU A 503 -11.82 -5.60 -15.07
CA LEU A 503 -10.95 -6.17 -16.09
C LEU A 503 -11.38 -5.71 -17.49
N THR A 504 -10.41 -5.37 -18.33
CA THR A 504 -10.67 -4.69 -19.61
C THR A 504 -10.68 -5.61 -20.81
N ASN A 505 -9.90 -6.69 -20.79
CA ASN A 505 -9.68 -7.60 -21.92
C ASN A 505 -9.01 -8.90 -21.44
N PRO A 506 -8.90 -9.93 -22.29
CA PRO A 506 -8.29 -11.21 -21.92
C PRO A 506 -6.82 -11.12 -21.48
N GLN A 507 -6.05 -10.12 -21.94
CA GLN A 507 -4.68 -9.91 -21.48
C GLN A 507 -4.65 -9.43 -20.03
N HIS A 508 -5.51 -8.48 -19.66
CA HIS A 508 -5.67 -8.04 -18.27
C HIS A 508 -6.11 -9.21 -17.37
N VAL A 509 -6.99 -10.09 -17.86
CA VAL A 509 -7.38 -11.31 -17.13
C VAL A 509 -6.15 -12.20 -16.86
N GLU A 510 -5.28 -12.39 -17.84
CA GLU A 510 -4.06 -13.19 -17.67
C GLU A 510 -3.08 -12.56 -16.68
N GLU A 511 -2.87 -11.24 -16.73
CA GLU A 511 -2.04 -10.57 -15.74
C GLU A 511 -2.62 -10.69 -14.31
N TYR A 512 -3.95 -10.62 -14.19
CA TYR A 512 -4.61 -10.85 -12.92
C TYR A 512 -4.40 -12.29 -12.43
N ARG A 513 -4.44 -13.27 -13.33
CA ARG A 513 -4.14 -14.67 -12.99
C ARG A 513 -2.71 -14.85 -12.49
N ILE A 514 -1.72 -14.26 -13.19
CA ILE A 514 -0.30 -14.33 -12.79
C ILE A 514 -0.13 -13.76 -11.38
N SER A 515 -0.66 -12.54 -11.14
CA SER A 515 -0.62 -11.92 -9.81
C SER A 515 -1.34 -12.76 -8.73
N LEU A 516 -2.44 -13.42 -9.09
CA LEU A 516 -3.14 -14.33 -8.18
C LEU A 516 -2.32 -15.58 -7.87
N ALA A 517 -1.69 -16.20 -8.89
CA ALA A 517 -0.86 -17.38 -8.73
C ALA A 517 0.35 -17.10 -7.82
N ASP A 518 1.00 -15.94 -7.99
CA ASP A 518 2.08 -15.50 -7.12
C ASP A 518 1.59 -15.35 -5.66
N ASN A 519 0.43 -14.71 -5.46
CA ASN A 519 -0.14 -14.52 -4.13
C ASN A 519 -0.65 -15.82 -3.48
N LEU A 520 -1.02 -16.85 -4.27
CA LEU A 520 -1.53 -18.13 -3.80
C LEU A 520 -0.49 -19.27 -3.81
N LYS A 521 0.77 -18.98 -4.15
CA LYS A 521 1.85 -19.98 -4.24
C LYS A 521 1.97 -20.83 -2.97
N CYS A 522 1.75 -20.26 -1.79
CA CYS A 522 1.78 -20.97 -0.51
C CYS A 522 0.73 -22.08 -0.38
N LEU A 523 -0.38 -22.03 -1.13
CA LEU A 523 -1.41 -23.07 -1.11
C LEU A 523 -0.95 -24.40 -1.71
N SER A 524 0.16 -24.41 -2.45
CA SER A 524 0.81 -25.64 -2.91
C SER A 524 1.36 -26.49 -1.76
N ASN A 525 1.67 -25.87 -0.61
CA ASN A 525 2.13 -26.53 0.59
C ASN A 525 0.94 -27.06 1.40
N ALA A 526 0.64 -28.36 1.26
CA ALA A 526 -0.47 -29.01 1.93
C ALA A 526 -0.41 -28.91 3.48
N ARG A 527 0.78 -28.69 4.07
CA ARG A 527 0.93 -28.52 5.53
C ARG A 527 0.29 -27.24 6.05
N LEU A 528 0.13 -26.22 5.21
CA LEU A 528 -0.48 -24.95 5.61
C LEU A 528 -2.01 -24.98 5.58
N ILE A 529 -2.62 -25.94 4.87
CA ILE A 529 -4.07 -26.00 4.69
C ILE A 529 -4.84 -26.16 6.02
N PRO A 530 -4.41 -27.01 6.97
CA PRO A 530 -5.05 -27.08 8.28
C PRO A 530 -4.98 -25.76 9.07
N GLU A 531 -3.85 -25.05 9.01
CA GLU A 531 -3.70 -23.75 9.65
C GLU A 531 -4.59 -22.70 8.99
N ILE A 532 -4.64 -22.66 7.65
CA ILE A 532 -5.57 -21.78 6.92
C ILE A 532 -7.02 -22.07 7.31
N SER A 533 -7.37 -23.36 7.47
CA SER A 533 -8.69 -23.75 7.96
C SER A 533 -8.97 -23.16 9.34
N ARG A 534 -8.07 -23.34 10.31
CA ARG A 534 -8.21 -22.77 11.66
C ARG A 534 -8.41 -21.25 11.62
N ILE A 535 -7.62 -20.55 10.81
CA ILE A 535 -7.70 -19.10 10.64
C ILE A 535 -9.04 -18.67 10.05
N VAL A 536 -9.50 -19.35 8.99
CA VAL A 536 -10.79 -19.05 8.36
C VAL A 536 -11.93 -19.24 9.37
N GLN A 537 -11.91 -20.32 10.16
CA GLN A 537 -12.92 -20.53 11.19
C GLN A 537 -12.87 -19.44 12.27
N GLU A 538 -11.68 -19.01 12.69
CA GLU A 538 -11.47 -17.93 13.66
C GLU A 538 -12.03 -16.58 13.16
N ARG A 539 -11.80 -16.26 11.88
CA ARG A 539 -12.10 -14.94 11.31
C ARG A 539 -13.50 -14.80 10.74
N TYR A 540 -14.06 -15.88 10.19
CA TYR A 540 -15.32 -15.87 9.44
C TYR A 540 -16.42 -16.78 10.04
N GLY A 541 -16.10 -17.56 11.08
CA GLY A 541 -17.03 -18.47 11.74
C GLY A 541 -16.88 -19.92 11.30
N SER A 542 -17.46 -20.84 12.09
CA SER A 542 -17.30 -22.29 11.95
C SER A 542 -18.06 -22.90 10.77
N GLY A 543 -17.54 -23.99 10.21
CA GLY A 543 -18.24 -24.85 9.24
C GLY A 543 -17.91 -24.57 7.77
N ILE A 544 -17.01 -23.62 7.51
CA ILE A 544 -16.56 -23.27 6.15
C ILE A 544 -15.70 -24.41 5.59
N ASN A 545 -15.98 -24.84 4.36
CA ASN A 545 -15.19 -25.86 3.66
C ASN A 545 -13.88 -25.27 3.10
N THR A 546 -12.93 -25.00 3.99
CA THR A 546 -11.64 -24.37 3.64
C THR A 546 -10.75 -25.24 2.75
N ASN A 547 -10.88 -26.57 2.82
CA ASN A 547 -10.13 -27.49 1.95
C ASN A 547 -10.53 -27.30 0.49
N THR A 548 -11.84 -27.30 0.20
CA THR A 548 -12.36 -27.00 -1.13
C THR A 548 -11.96 -25.59 -1.54
N LEU A 549 -12.13 -24.60 -0.66
CA LEU A 549 -11.73 -23.22 -0.95
C LEU A 549 -10.27 -23.10 -1.42
N CYS A 550 -9.33 -23.62 -0.64
CA CYS A 550 -7.91 -23.50 -0.95
C CYS A 550 -7.54 -24.28 -2.22
N THR A 551 -8.05 -25.50 -2.36
CA THR A 551 -7.77 -26.37 -3.51
C THR A 551 -8.26 -25.73 -4.80
N GLU A 552 -9.51 -25.26 -4.82
CA GLU A 552 -10.10 -24.68 -6.02
C GLU A 552 -9.49 -23.32 -6.36
N LEU A 553 -9.16 -22.48 -5.37
CA LEU A 553 -8.43 -21.23 -5.61
C LEU A 553 -7.04 -21.48 -6.19
N TYR A 554 -6.31 -22.46 -5.66
CA TYR A 554 -5.00 -22.83 -6.18
C TYR A 554 -5.12 -23.35 -7.62
N ASN A 555 -5.94 -24.36 -7.87
CA ASN A 555 -6.20 -24.92 -9.20
C ASN A 555 -6.57 -23.83 -10.23
N LEU A 556 -7.49 -22.94 -9.85
CA LEU A 556 -7.96 -21.85 -10.69
C LEU A 556 -6.82 -20.87 -11.06
N SER A 557 -5.89 -20.63 -10.14
CA SER A 557 -4.72 -19.77 -10.40
C SER A 557 -3.70 -20.42 -11.35
N GLN A 558 -3.60 -21.75 -11.34
CA GLN A 558 -2.63 -22.49 -12.16
C GLN A 558 -3.12 -22.69 -13.61
N ASP A 559 -4.42 -22.85 -13.84
CA ASP A 559 -4.97 -23.07 -15.18
C ASP A 559 -5.43 -21.77 -15.86
N LYS A 560 -4.68 -21.35 -16.88
CA LYS A 560 -4.99 -20.21 -17.72
C LYS A 560 -6.37 -20.29 -18.36
N GLU A 561 -6.76 -21.44 -18.89
CA GLU A 561 -8.02 -21.56 -19.62
C GLU A 561 -9.23 -21.46 -18.67
N SER A 562 -9.20 -22.18 -17.54
CA SER A 562 -10.23 -22.07 -16.51
C SER A 562 -10.34 -20.66 -15.96
N PHE A 563 -9.21 -19.98 -15.70
CA PHE A 563 -9.24 -18.60 -15.23
C PHE A 563 -9.81 -17.64 -16.26
N GLN A 564 -9.50 -17.81 -17.55
CA GLN A 564 -10.08 -16.99 -18.60
C GLN A 564 -11.59 -17.17 -18.71
N ARG A 565 -12.10 -18.39 -18.53
CA ARG A 565 -13.56 -18.68 -18.54
C ARG A 565 -14.30 -18.08 -17.35
N LEU A 566 -13.60 -17.64 -16.30
CA LEU A 566 -14.21 -16.93 -15.17
C LEU A 566 -14.74 -15.55 -15.57
N PHE A 567 -14.22 -14.95 -16.66
CA PHE A 567 -14.59 -13.61 -17.09
C PHE A 567 -15.14 -13.62 -18.52
N GLU A 568 -16.38 -13.19 -18.67
CA GLU A 568 -17.07 -13.14 -19.96
C GLU A 568 -16.98 -11.74 -20.57
N ILE A 569 -16.87 -11.72 -21.90
CA ILE A 569 -17.08 -10.51 -22.69
C ILE A 569 -18.60 -10.27 -22.75
N PRO A 570 -19.10 -9.07 -22.40
CA PRO A 570 -20.52 -8.76 -22.55
C PRO A 570 -20.97 -8.98 -24.00
N LYS A 571 -22.12 -9.63 -24.21
CA LYS A 571 -22.60 -10.08 -25.54
C LYS A 571 -22.66 -8.97 -26.60
N GLU A 572 -22.90 -7.73 -26.19
CA GLU A 572 -22.95 -6.55 -27.05
C GLU A 572 -21.85 -5.52 -26.73
N GLY A 573 -20.87 -5.93 -25.92
CA GLY A 573 -19.86 -5.03 -25.37
C GLY A 573 -18.74 -4.68 -26.34
N ARG A 574 -18.29 -3.42 -26.31
CA ARG A 574 -17.11 -2.92 -27.01
C ARG A 574 -15.87 -3.09 -26.12
N ILE A 575 -15.01 -4.05 -26.43
CA ILE A 575 -13.81 -4.32 -25.64
C ILE A 575 -12.58 -3.55 -26.15
N CYS A 576 -11.80 -3.00 -25.23
CA CYS A 576 -10.50 -2.38 -25.55
C CYS A 576 -9.39 -3.44 -25.58
N TYR A 577 -8.94 -3.80 -26.78
CA TYR A 577 -7.84 -4.76 -26.97
C TYR A 577 -6.45 -4.12 -26.97
N ASP A 578 -6.36 -2.79 -26.94
CA ASP A 578 -5.08 -2.08 -26.87
C ASP A 578 -4.61 -1.95 -25.41
N PRO A 579 -3.55 -2.66 -25.00
CA PRO A 579 -3.04 -2.60 -23.63
C PRO A 579 -2.47 -1.21 -23.27
N SER A 580 -2.09 -0.38 -24.24
CA SER A 580 -1.57 0.97 -23.98
C SER A 580 -2.65 1.97 -23.57
N LEU A 581 -3.90 1.75 -24.01
CA LEU A 581 -5.07 2.56 -23.63
C LEU A 581 -5.62 2.21 -22.24
N ARG A 582 -5.13 1.13 -21.62
CA ARG A 582 -5.50 0.68 -20.26
C ARG A 582 -5.05 1.67 -19.17
N LYS A 583 -3.95 2.38 -19.39
CA LYS A 583 -3.31 3.27 -18.40
C LYS A 583 -4.10 4.54 -18.07
N ILE A 584 -5.19 4.83 -18.79
CA ILE A 584 -6.02 6.03 -18.55
C ILE A 584 -6.94 5.86 -17.32
N SER A 585 -7.06 4.65 -16.75
CA SER A 585 -7.91 4.38 -15.57
C SER A 585 -7.16 4.06 -14.26
N ILE A 586 -5.83 4.20 -14.22
CA ILE A 586 -5.06 4.12 -12.97
C ILE A 586 -4.30 5.45 -12.82
N MET A 587 -5.00 6.44 -12.30
CA MET A 587 -4.41 7.63 -11.67
C MET A 587 -5.08 7.84 -10.32
#